data_AF-A0AAJ7SH58-F1
#
_entry.id   AF-A0AAJ7SH58-F1
#
_cell.length_a   1.000
_cell.length_b   1.000
_cell.length_c   1.000
_cell.angle_alpha   90.00
_cell.angle_beta   90.00
_cell.angle_gamma   90.00
#
_symmetry.space_group_name_H-M   'P 1'
#
loop_
_entity.id
_entity.type
_entity.pdbx_description
1 polymer ?
#
loop_
_entity_poly.entity_id
_entity_poly.type
_entity_poly.pdbx_seq_one_letter_code
_entity_poly.pdbx_strand_id
1 'polypeptide(L)'
;MELMIKSIVSNPAIQGTPCSDRLLSDRDNVFRMMDASGKFPSGMASGNLADLGSFDQCLAGTTRGSHYCTVILKPRNASLLDRMAVYNRRVDFNYASFLVGACAPVECGSDQIQAVYQSAFNDWFNASVDSCQSSSTPLNVFQQTSLLFLGCWIFFLIIGFVLLGPSVSPSARRPCSSIDAFKALATLWVLLGHTYAIVEPHIVGLSLRYYEMRDGLLFCFISNAHVSVEIFFCITGILIAKKRTRRTLSVAIMGIFVRYVRLTVPALLILIIAPLFPIFCNGPASLLIMKQRFLNCISNWWTIPTHTNNFRPLRSGCLPHLWYISADFQIFIVVWTIHCLVVRKRYRMVLLGLIGAASIAYVALESLVFQYAPTVMSGKTIEEVWRASTEVYQRPSCHLASVVVGYIAGSLHNSKMLDAQKLSGRRAELYVFSTTAMLYAVLGGHPWISRSWDYTERPFYPALYAAVHRPLAALCIATFYLLREHRRKCSKRENSIGDDGVNGGSLDSDESSEEDVRMKGHGCPFFPEKCADHCFKLGQVRYACAGALSMTCAC
;
A
#
# COMPACT_ATOMS: atom_id res chain seq x y z
N MET A 1 -41.40 -15.27 -17.83
CA MET A 1 -41.71 -14.10 -16.97
C MET A 1 -42.91 -14.34 -16.08
N GLU A 2 -44.13 -14.53 -16.60
CA GLU A 2 -45.32 -14.72 -15.76
C GLU A 2 -45.20 -15.87 -14.76
N LEU A 3 -44.63 -17.01 -15.16
CA LEU A 3 -44.37 -18.15 -14.27
C LEU A 3 -43.43 -17.78 -13.12
N MET A 4 -42.43 -16.94 -13.38
CA MET A 4 -41.47 -16.47 -12.37
C MET A 4 -42.14 -15.51 -11.39
N ILE A 5 -42.93 -14.53 -11.88
CA ILE A 5 -43.69 -13.62 -11.02
C ILE A 5 -44.69 -14.42 -10.16
N LYS A 6 -45.44 -15.36 -10.76
CA LYS A 6 -46.36 -16.24 -10.02
C LYS A 6 -45.64 -17.03 -8.93
N SER A 7 -44.45 -17.57 -9.24
CA SER A 7 -43.62 -18.29 -8.27
C SER A 7 -43.13 -17.41 -7.12
N ILE A 8 -42.75 -16.16 -7.39
CA ILE A 8 -42.30 -15.20 -6.37
C ILE A 8 -43.48 -14.80 -5.47
N VAL A 9 -44.62 -14.45 -6.08
CA VAL A 9 -45.82 -14.01 -5.37
C VAL A 9 -46.49 -15.15 -4.58
N SER A 10 -46.31 -16.40 -5.01
CA SER A 10 -46.75 -17.58 -4.23
C SER A 10 -45.92 -17.86 -2.98
N ASN A 11 -44.82 -17.12 -2.75
CA ASN A 11 -44.04 -17.27 -1.53
C ASN A 11 -44.86 -16.81 -0.32
N PRO A 12 -45.01 -17.63 0.73
CA PRO A 12 -45.81 -17.30 1.91
C PRO A 12 -45.41 -15.99 2.60
N ALA A 13 -44.14 -15.56 2.50
CA ALA A 13 -43.65 -14.32 3.10
C ALA A 13 -44.05 -13.05 2.33
N ILE A 14 -44.52 -13.19 1.09
CA ILE A 14 -44.89 -12.08 0.21
C ILE A 14 -46.37 -12.10 -0.13
N GLN A 15 -46.99 -13.28 -0.16
CA GLN A 15 -48.39 -13.45 -0.55
C GLN A 15 -49.32 -12.57 0.29
N GLY A 16 -50.10 -11.71 -0.38
CA GLY A 16 -51.07 -10.82 0.28
C GLY A 16 -50.45 -9.58 0.94
N THR A 17 -49.18 -9.30 0.69
CA THR A 17 -48.51 -8.08 1.17
C THR A 17 -48.48 -6.99 0.09
N PRO A 18 -48.25 -5.71 0.44
CA PRO A 18 -48.12 -4.64 -0.55
C PRO A 18 -47.04 -4.90 -1.62
N CYS A 19 -45.99 -5.65 -1.25
CA CYS A 19 -44.97 -6.15 -2.19
C CYS A 19 -45.59 -7.04 -3.29
N SER A 20 -46.47 -7.99 -2.93
CA SER A 20 -47.15 -8.83 -3.92
C SER A 20 -48.08 -8.04 -4.85
N ASP A 21 -48.83 -7.09 -4.30
CA ASP A 21 -49.75 -6.26 -5.07
C ASP A 21 -48.99 -5.38 -6.08
N ARG A 22 -47.84 -4.85 -5.66
CA ARG A 22 -46.97 -4.06 -6.54
C ARG A 22 -46.35 -4.90 -7.65
N LEU A 23 -45.92 -6.13 -7.35
CA LEU A 23 -45.39 -7.07 -8.35
C LEU A 23 -46.45 -7.51 -9.38
N LEU A 24 -47.73 -7.51 -9.02
CA LEU A 24 -48.83 -7.90 -9.93
C LEU A 24 -49.40 -6.73 -10.74
N SER A 25 -49.34 -5.50 -10.20
CA SER A 25 -50.01 -4.33 -10.80
C SER A 25 -49.23 -3.66 -11.93
N ASP A 26 -47.89 -3.70 -11.93
CA ASP A 26 -47.04 -2.93 -12.85
C ASP A 26 -46.03 -3.82 -13.59
N ARG A 27 -46.52 -4.58 -14.58
CA ARG A 27 -45.74 -5.62 -15.27
C ARG A 27 -44.51 -5.09 -16.03
N ASP A 28 -44.62 -3.93 -16.65
CA ASP A 28 -43.51 -3.34 -17.43
C ASP A 28 -42.38 -2.89 -16.50
N ASN A 29 -42.72 -2.32 -15.35
CA ASN A 29 -41.76 -1.92 -14.34
C ASN A 29 -41.12 -3.15 -13.67
N VAL A 30 -41.89 -4.20 -13.40
CA VAL A 30 -41.38 -5.47 -12.88
C VAL A 30 -40.42 -6.15 -13.86
N PHE A 31 -40.70 -6.10 -15.17
CA PHE A 31 -39.75 -6.57 -16.19
C PHE A 31 -38.42 -5.82 -16.12
N ARG A 32 -38.46 -4.48 -16.00
CA ARG A 32 -37.24 -3.67 -15.83
C ARG A 32 -36.50 -3.99 -14.53
N MET A 33 -37.21 -4.26 -13.43
CA MET A 33 -36.60 -4.69 -12.17
C MET A 33 -35.92 -6.07 -12.31
N MET A 34 -36.56 -7.03 -12.98
CA MET A 34 -35.96 -8.35 -13.23
C MET A 34 -34.76 -8.27 -14.18
N ASP A 35 -34.83 -7.43 -15.20
CA ASP A 35 -33.71 -7.16 -16.10
C ASP A 35 -32.54 -6.49 -15.38
N ALA A 36 -32.82 -5.55 -14.46
CA ALA A 36 -31.81 -4.90 -13.63
C ALA A 36 -31.24 -5.79 -12.53
N SER A 37 -31.93 -6.87 -12.12
CA SER A 37 -31.44 -7.79 -11.10
C SER A 37 -30.28 -8.65 -11.61
N GLY A 38 -29.39 -9.03 -10.71
CA GLY A 38 -28.35 -10.02 -10.94
C GLY A 38 -28.95 -11.40 -11.17
N LYS A 39 -28.25 -12.23 -11.95
CA LYS A 39 -28.62 -13.60 -12.29
C LYS A 39 -27.63 -14.55 -11.62
N PHE A 40 -27.80 -15.84 -11.87
CA PHE A 40 -26.82 -16.81 -11.41
C PHE A 40 -25.56 -16.71 -12.29
N PRO A 41 -24.38 -16.41 -11.71
CA PRO A 41 -23.21 -16.05 -12.50
C PRO A 41 -22.72 -17.20 -13.37
N SER A 42 -22.33 -16.91 -14.61
CA SER A 42 -21.62 -17.88 -15.47
C SER A 42 -20.15 -17.99 -15.07
N GLY A 43 -19.56 -19.18 -15.15
CA GLY A 43 -18.14 -19.38 -14.84
C GLY A 43 -17.81 -19.46 -13.34
N MET A 44 -18.77 -19.88 -12.50
CA MET A 44 -18.56 -20.08 -11.05
C MET A 44 -17.44 -21.08 -10.76
N ALA A 45 -17.36 -22.15 -11.56
CA ALA A 45 -16.31 -23.16 -11.46
C ALA A 45 -14.89 -22.55 -11.63
N SER A 46 -14.82 -21.40 -12.30
CA SER A 46 -13.60 -20.63 -12.55
C SER A 46 -13.44 -19.43 -11.60
N GLY A 47 -14.38 -19.20 -10.68
CA GLY A 47 -14.29 -18.14 -9.67
C GLY A 47 -15.11 -16.90 -9.93
N ASN A 48 -16.11 -16.95 -10.82
CA ASN A 48 -17.10 -15.88 -10.89
C ASN A 48 -18.14 -16.05 -9.79
N LEU A 49 -17.99 -15.29 -8.70
CA LEU A 49 -18.81 -15.42 -7.49
C LEU A 49 -19.84 -14.29 -7.32
N ALA A 50 -19.97 -13.37 -8.27
CA ALA A 50 -21.03 -12.38 -8.21
C ALA A 50 -21.63 -12.06 -9.57
N ASP A 51 -22.91 -11.74 -9.53
CA ASP A 51 -23.60 -11.00 -10.56
C ASP A 51 -24.47 -9.95 -9.89
N LEU A 52 -24.02 -8.70 -9.97
CA LEU A 52 -24.66 -7.58 -9.29
C LEU A 52 -25.78 -6.95 -10.13
N GLY A 53 -26.01 -7.43 -11.35
CA GLY A 53 -26.98 -6.81 -12.25
C GLY A 53 -26.67 -5.34 -12.57
N SER A 54 -27.70 -4.61 -12.98
CA SER A 54 -27.63 -3.21 -13.39
C SER A 54 -28.12 -2.29 -12.26
N PHE A 55 -27.19 -1.93 -11.36
CA PHE A 55 -27.45 -1.06 -10.21
C PHE A 55 -28.07 0.29 -10.64
N ASP A 56 -27.47 0.96 -11.62
CA ASP A 56 -27.93 2.27 -12.07
C ASP A 56 -29.33 2.20 -12.70
N GLN A 57 -29.65 1.15 -13.46
CA GLN A 57 -30.99 0.95 -14.04
C GLN A 57 -32.04 0.70 -12.96
N CYS A 58 -31.68 -0.01 -11.89
CA CYS A 58 -32.59 -0.26 -10.78
C CYS A 58 -32.93 1.02 -10.01
N LEU A 59 -31.96 1.93 -9.83
CA LEU A 59 -32.16 3.17 -9.08
C LEU A 59 -32.56 4.37 -9.96
N ALA A 60 -32.34 4.30 -11.27
CA ALA A 60 -32.76 5.34 -12.19
C ALA A 60 -34.28 5.49 -12.22
N GLY A 61 -34.76 6.71 -12.46
CA GLY A 61 -36.19 7.04 -12.55
C GLY A 61 -36.99 6.29 -13.64
N THR A 62 -36.31 5.48 -14.46
CA THR A 62 -36.90 4.50 -15.41
C THR A 62 -37.59 3.34 -14.70
N THR A 63 -37.19 3.03 -13.47
CA THR A 63 -37.79 2.00 -12.61
C THR A 63 -38.39 2.73 -11.42
N ARG A 64 -39.69 3.05 -11.46
CA ARG A 64 -40.32 3.90 -10.43
C ARG A 64 -40.60 3.10 -9.17
N GLY A 65 -40.18 3.63 -8.02
CA GLY A 65 -40.46 3.02 -6.72
C GLY A 65 -39.73 1.70 -6.50
N SER A 66 -38.50 1.57 -6.99
CA SER A 66 -37.60 0.44 -6.72
C SER A 66 -36.50 0.80 -5.73
N HIS A 67 -35.95 -0.23 -5.10
CA HIS A 67 -34.67 -0.19 -4.43
C HIS A 67 -33.80 -1.36 -4.90
N TYR A 68 -32.49 -1.19 -4.74
CA TYR A 68 -31.49 -2.20 -5.03
C TYR A 68 -30.98 -2.82 -3.73
N CYS A 69 -31.02 -4.13 -3.61
CA CYS A 69 -30.50 -4.88 -2.49
C CYS A 69 -29.36 -5.82 -2.89
N THR A 70 -28.37 -5.97 -2.02
CA THR A 70 -27.29 -6.96 -2.18
C THR A 70 -27.63 -8.21 -1.38
N VAL A 71 -27.82 -9.33 -2.07
CA VAL A 71 -28.11 -10.64 -1.49
C VAL A 71 -26.83 -11.45 -1.43
N ILE A 72 -26.54 -12.01 -0.27
CA ILE A 72 -25.42 -12.92 -0.02
C ILE A 72 -25.98 -14.34 0.07
N LEU A 73 -25.54 -15.23 -0.81
CA LEU A 73 -25.87 -16.65 -0.80
C LEU A 73 -24.66 -17.43 -0.28
N LYS A 74 -24.78 -17.98 0.93
CA LYS A 74 -23.73 -18.80 1.55
C LYS A 74 -24.00 -20.28 1.32
N PRO A 75 -23.04 -21.06 0.83
CA PRO A 75 -23.21 -22.50 0.65
C PRO A 75 -23.54 -23.20 1.98
N ARG A 76 -24.56 -24.06 2.01
CA ARG A 76 -24.90 -24.86 3.20
C ARG A 76 -23.87 -25.94 3.49
N ASN A 77 -23.23 -26.46 2.44
CA ASN A 77 -22.24 -27.52 2.54
C ASN A 77 -20.98 -27.09 1.78
N ALA A 78 -19.85 -27.01 2.48
CA ALA A 78 -18.56 -26.66 1.90
C ALA A 78 -18.14 -27.58 0.74
N SER A 79 -18.57 -28.85 0.77
CA SER A 79 -18.30 -29.83 -0.30
C SER A 79 -19.03 -29.55 -1.61
N LEU A 80 -20.03 -28.65 -1.63
CA LEU A 80 -20.75 -28.28 -2.86
C LEU A 80 -19.84 -27.47 -3.79
N LEU A 81 -19.14 -26.49 -3.24
CA LEU A 81 -18.20 -25.64 -4.01
C LEU A 81 -16.93 -26.39 -4.38
N ASP A 82 -16.43 -27.25 -3.49
CA ASP A 82 -15.30 -28.14 -3.80
C ASP A 82 -15.62 -28.99 -5.06
N ARG A 83 -16.82 -29.57 -5.13
CA ARG A 83 -17.26 -30.35 -6.30
C ARG A 83 -17.44 -29.52 -7.57
N MET A 84 -17.78 -28.24 -7.45
CA MET A 84 -17.98 -27.35 -8.61
C MET A 84 -16.70 -26.67 -9.09
N ALA A 85 -15.70 -26.53 -8.23
CA ALA A 85 -14.46 -25.85 -8.56
C ALA A 85 -13.58 -26.73 -9.45
N VAL A 86 -13.14 -26.18 -10.58
CA VAL A 86 -12.09 -26.81 -11.41
C VAL A 86 -10.77 -26.92 -10.61
N TYR A 87 -10.60 -26.08 -9.58
CA TYR A 87 -9.35 -25.85 -8.85
C TYR A 87 -9.31 -26.51 -7.45
N ASN A 88 -9.98 -27.64 -7.32
CA ASN A 88 -10.41 -28.42 -6.14
C ASN A 88 -9.34 -28.81 -5.07
N ARG A 89 -8.15 -28.18 -5.00
CA ARG A 89 -7.12 -28.52 -3.99
C ARG A 89 -6.42 -27.33 -3.33
N ARG A 90 -6.75 -26.09 -3.68
CA ARG A 90 -5.97 -24.91 -3.21
C ARG A 90 -6.81 -23.76 -2.67
N VAL A 91 -8.13 -23.90 -2.59
CA VAL A 91 -9.01 -22.79 -2.21
C VAL A 91 -9.91 -23.25 -1.09
N ASP A 92 -9.86 -22.54 0.03
CA ASP A 92 -10.79 -22.77 1.13
C ASP A 92 -12.13 -22.09 0.79
N PHE A 93 -13.08 -22.88 0.29
CA PHE A 93 -14.41 -22.41 -0.07
C PHE A 93 -15.34 -22.18 1.13
N ASN A 94 -14.90 -22.40 2.38
CA ASN A 94 -15.72 -22.12 3.57
C ASN A 94 -16.15 -20.66 3.67
N TYR A 95 -15.48 -19.75 2.95
CA TYR A 95 -15.78 -18.32 2.93
C TYR A 95 -16.37 -17.82 1.60
N ALA A 96 -16.47 -18.69 0.58
CA ALA A 96 -16.98 -18.29 -0.73
C ALA A 96 -18.50 -18.08 -0.65
N SER A 97 -18.89 -16.82 -0.55
CA SER A 97 -20.30 -16.39 -0.67
C SER A 97 -20.56 -15.93 -2.10
N PHE A 98 -21.76 -16.19 -2.62
CA PHE A 98 -22.17 -15.59 -3.89
C PHE A 98 -22.88 -14.26 -3.63
N LEU A 99 -22.54 -13.24 -4.40
CA LEU A 99 -23.18 -11.94 -4.34
C LEU A 99 -24.13 -11.76 -5.51
N VAL A 100 -25.41 -11.54 -5.22
CA VAL A 100 -26.44 -11.32 -6.24
C VAL A 100 -27.13 -9.99 -5.99
N GLY A 101 -27.23 -9.16 -7.02
CA GLY A 101 -28.03 -7.93 -6.97
C GLY A 101 -29.51 -8.22 -7.12
N ALA A 102 -30.35 -7.66 -6.26
CA ALA A 102 -31.80 -7.79 -6.36
C ALA A 102 -32.43 -6.40 -6.52
N CYS A 103 -33.13 -6.17 -7.62
CA CYS A 103 -33.95 -4.98 -7.79
C CYS A 103 -35.40 -5.33 -7.48
N ALA A 104 -35.99 -4.66 -6.50
CA ALA A 104 -37.35 -4.93 -6.05
C ALA A 104 -38.12 -3.63 -5.79
N PRO A 105 -39.46 -3.67 -5.78
CA PRO A 105 -40.27 -2.54 -5.34
C PRO A 105 -39.94 -2.10 -3.91
N VAL A 106 -40.09 -0.80 -3.61
CA VAL A 106 -39.80 -0.22 -2.29
C VAL A 106 -40.65 -0.84 -1.18
N GLU A 107 -41.83 -1.33 -1.53
CA GLU A 107 -42.75 -2.04 -0.63
C GLU A 107 -42.23 -3.40 -0.17
N CYS A 108 -41.24 -3.97 -0.85
CA CYS A 108 -40.64 -5.26 -0.49
C CYS A 108 -39.55 -5.10 0.56
N GLY A 109 -39.82 -5.46 1.81
CA GLY A 109 -38.82 -5.38 2.88
C GLY A 109 -37.61 -6.31 2.65
N SER A 110 -36.50 -6.04 3.33
CA SER A 110 -35.30 -6.90 3.30
C SER A 110 -35.60 -8.35 3.69
N ASP A 111 -36.49 -8.55 4.67
CA ASP A 111 -36.88 -9.88 5.16
C ASP A 111 -37.67 -10.65 4.10
N GLN A 112 -38.49 -9.94 3.32
CA GLN A 112 -39.27 -10.52 2.23
C GLN A 112 -38.38 -10.95 1.07
N ILE A 113 -37.41 -10.09 0.70
CA ILE A 113 -36.41 -10.41 -0.33
C ILE A 113 -35.56 -11.60 0.13
N GLN A 114 -35.13 -11.62 1.38
CA GLN A 114 -34.40 -12.75 1.97
C GLN A 114 -35.21 -14.04 1.86
N ALA A 115 -36.50 -14.02 2.21
CA ALA A 115 -37.37 -15.19 2.15
C ALA A 115 -37.57 -15.72 0.72
N VAL A 116 -37.66 -14.85 -0.29
CA VAL A 116 -37.74 -15.24 -1.70
C VAL A 116 -36.48 -15.96 -2.14
N TYR A 117 -35.32 -15.36 -1.90
CA TYR A 117 -34.04 -15.97 -2.27
C TYR A 117 -33.77 -17.24 -1.48
N GLN A 118 -34.12 -17.28 -0.19
CA GLN A 118 -34.01 -18.48 0.63
C GLN A 118 -34.88 -19.61 0.08
N SER A 119 -36.13 -19.33 -0.34
CA SER A 119 -37.00 -20.34 -0.93
C SER A 119 -36.53 -20.80 -2.30
N ALA A 120 -36.00 -19.89 -3.13
CA ALA A 120 -35.53 -20.22 -4.47
C ALA A 120 -34.26 -21.07 -4.47
N PHE A 121 -33.41 -20.91 -3.45
CA PHE A 121 -32.09 -21.54 -3.39
C PHE A 121 -31.88 -22.41 -2.14
N ASN A 122 -32.96 -22.82 -1.48
CA ASN A 122 -32.94 -23.46 -0.16
C ASN A 122 -32.05 -24.71 -0.09
N ASP A 123 -32.00 -25.47 -1.18
CA ASP A 123 -31.29 -26.76 -1.23
C ASP A 123 -29.77 -26.59 -1.18
N TRP A 124 -29.26 -25.46 -1.68
CA TRP A 124 -27.82 -25.22 -1.82
C TRP A 124 -27.30 -24.11 -0.91
N PHE A 125 -28.10 -23.08 -0.63
CA PHE A 125 -27.64 -21.84 -0.04
C PHE A 125 -28.50 -21.35 1.13
N ASN A 126 -27.83 -20.66 2.06
CA ASN A 126 -28.42 -19.78 3.05
C ASN A 126 -28.36 -18.34 2.51
N ALA A 127 -29.51 -17.74 2.26
CA ALA A 127 -29.65 -16.38 1.77
C ALA A 127 -29.71 -15.39 2.95
N SER A 128 -29.01 -14.26 2.80
CA SER A 128 -29.10 -13.11 3.70
C SER A 128 -29.01 -11.83 2.89
N VAL A 129 -29.78 -10.82 3.24
CA VAL A 129 -29.70 -9.49 2.62
C VAL A 129 -28.74 -8.62 3.43
N ASP A 130 -27.69 -8.08 2.80
CA ASP A 130 -26.68 -7.27 3.49
C ASP A 130 -27.08 -5.80 3.59
N SER A 131 -27.60 -5.24 2.50
CA SER A 131 -27.95 -3.83 2.40
C SER A 131 -28.91 -3.56 1.25
N CYS A 132 -29.78 -2.56 1.42
CA CYS A 132 -30.67 -2.04 0.38
C CYS A 132 -30.50 -0.53 0.24
N GLN A 133 -30.55 -0.03 -1.00
CA GLN A 133 -30.42 1.38 -1.35
C GLN A 133 -31.54 1.81 -2.29
N SER A 134 -32.03 3.02 -2.09
CA SER A 134 -33.03 3.68 -2.95
C SER A 134 -32.45 4.99 -3.48
N SER A 135 -32.99 5.52 -4.58
CA SER A 135 -32.55 6.81 -5.16
C SER A 135 -32.62 8.01 -4.20
N SER A 136 -33.33 7.88 -3.07
CA SER A 136 -33.62 8.98 -2.14
C SER A 136 -33.01 8.78 -0.74
N THR A 137 -31.96 7.97 -0.58
CA THR A 137 -31.35 7.80 0.76
C THR A 137 -30.72 9.13 1.22
N PRO A 138 -31.20 9.74 2.33
CA PRO A 138 -30.64 10.99 2.83
C PRO A 138 -29.21 10.78 3.33
N LEU A 139 -28.42 11.86 3.31
CA LEU A 139 -27.05 11.83 3.84
C LEU A 139 -27.05 11.48 5.32
N ASN A 140 -26.18 10.55 5.71
CA ASN A 140 -25.98 10.16 7.11
C ASN A 140 -25.40 11.33 7.92
N VAL A 141 -25.64 11.35 9.24
CA VAL A 141 -25.09 12.36 10.17
C VAL A 141 -23.56 12.48 10.01
N PHE A 142 -22.85 11.37 9.87
CA PHE A 142 -21.41 11.35 9.63
C PHE A 142 -20.98 12.03 8.33
N GLN A 143 -21.80 11.92 7.27
CA GLN A 143 -21.52 12.56 5.99
C GLN A 143 -21.75 14.06 6.08
N GLN A 144 -22.85 14.48 6.72
CA GLN A 144 -23.16 15.88 6.96
C GLN A 144 -22.07 16.57 7.79
N THR A 145 -21.66 15.93 8.90
CA THR A 145 -20.57 16.47 9.74
C THR A 145 -19.25 16.53 8.97
N SER A 146 -18.92 15.50 8.19
CA SER A 146 -17.71 15.47 7.36
C SER A 146 -17.69 16.59 6.31
N LEU A 147 -18.83 16.89 5.67
CA LEU A 147 -18.96 18.00 4.73
C LEU A 147 -18.75 19.36 5.42
N LEU A 148 -19.33 19.56 6.61
CA LEU A 148 -19.13 20.79 7.39
C LEU A 148 -17.65 20.98 7.75
N PHE A 149 -17.00 19.94 8.28
CA PHE A 149 -15.57 19.98 8.61
C PHE A 149 -14.70 20.26 7.38
N LEU A 150 -14.97 19.60 6.26
CA LEU A 150 -14.25 19.82 5.01
C LEU A 150 -14.42 21.26 4.51
N GLY A 151 -15.64 21.80 4.56
CA GLY A 151 -15.94 23.19 4.22
C GLY A 151 -15.17 24.18 5.09
N CYS A 152 -15.19 24.00 6.42
CA CYS A 152 -14.40 24.80 7.35
C CYS A 152 -12.90 24.71 7.05
N TRP A 153 -12.40 23.51 6.77
CA TRP A 153 -10.98 23.28 6.50
C TRP A 153 -10.53 23.99 5.20
N ILE A 154 -11.32 23.89 4.13
CA ILE A 154 -11.09 24.62 2.88
C ILE A 154 -11.12 26.13 3.12
N PHE A 155 -12.09 26.63 3.90
CA PHE A 155 -12.17 28.04 4.25
C PHE A 155 -10.91 28.53 4.98
N PHE A 156 -10.43 27.80 5.99
CA PHE A 156 -9.18 28.13 6.68
C PHE A 156 -7.95 28.05 5.78
N LEU A 157 -7.88 27.11 4.84
CA LEU A 157 -6.80 27.05 3.86
C LEU A 157 -6.80 28.26 2.92
N ILE A 158 -7.97 28.68 2.44
CA ILE A 158 -8.11 29.86 1.58
C ILE A 158 -7.71 31.11 2.35
N ILE A 159 -8.19 31.28 3.58
CA ILE A 159 -7.77 32.38 4.46
C ILE A 159 -6.27 32.36 4.70
N GLY A 160 -5.70 31.19 5.03
CA GLY A 160 -4.26 31.04 5.22
C GLY A 160 -3.48 31.42 3.98
N PHE A 161 -3.92 31.01 2.79
CA PHE A 161 -3.29 31.36 1.53
C PHE A 161 -3.40 32.86 1.21
N VAL A 162 -4.56 33.48 1.50
CA VAL A 162 -4.81 34.91 1.25
C VAL A 162 -4.04 35.79 2.24
N LEU A 163 -4.01 35.42 3.53
CA LEU A 163 -3.35 36.18 4.59
C LEU A 163 -1.83 35.96 4.63
N LEU A 164 -1.35 34.76 4.30
CA LEU A 164 0.07 34.38 4.35
C LEU A 164 0.67 34.22 2.95
N GLY A 165 0.09 34.90 1.95
CA GLY A 165 0.41 34.79 0.53
C GLY A 165 1.89 34.44 0.26
N PRO A 166 2.17 33.38 -0.51
CA PRO A 166 3.54 32.91 -0.62
C PRO A 166 4.41 33.97 -1.31
N SER A 167 5.50 34.35 -0.65
CA SER A 167 6.70 34.76 -1.38
C SER A 167 7.21 33.53 -2.14
N VAL A 168 6.63 33.25 -3.30
CA VAL A 168 7.12 32.23 -4.22
C VAL A 168 8.45 32.74 -4.75
N SER A 169 9.54 32.41 -4.06
CA SER A 169 10.88 32.51 -4.65
C SER A 169 10.97 31.49 -5.78
N PRO A 170 11.11 31.90 -7.04
CA PRO A 170 11.31 31.00 -8.16
C PRO A 170 12.79 30.60 -8.20
N SER A 171 13.32 29.96 -7.16
CA SER A 171 14.70 29.48 -7.20
C SER A 171 14.97 28.33 -6.24
N ALA A 172 14.54 27.14 -6.66
CA ALA A 172 15.35 25.95 -6.43
C ALA A 172 14.97 24.93 -7.49
N ARG A 173 15.71 24.88 -8.61
CA ARG A 173 15.84 23.63 -9.36
C ARG A 173 16.41 22.63 -8.36
N ARG A 174 15.56 21.89 -7.65
CA ARG A 174 16.01 20.81 -6.78
C ARG A 174 16.60 19.75 -7.73
N PRO A 175 17.92 19.51 -7.75
CA PRO A 175 18.45 18.44 -8.56
C PRO A 175 17.74 17.17 -8.13
N CYS A 176 17.11 16.49 -9.08
CA CYS A 176 16.38 15.25 -8.83
C CYS A 176 17.28 14.31 -8.02
N SER A 177 16.95 14.15 -6.75
CA SER A 177 17.79 13.37 -5.85
C SER A 177 17.49 11.90 -6.13
N SER A 178 18.49 11.03 -6.03
CA SER A 178 18.30 9.58 -6.19
C SER A 178 17.21 9.03 -5.27
N ILE A 179 17.03 9.66 -4.12
CA ILE A 179 16.00 9.35 -3.13
C ILE A 179 14.60 9.58 -3.70
N ASP A 180 14.39 10.64 -4.50
CA ASP A 180 13.08 10.94 -5.07
C ASP A 180 12.67 9.93 -6.15
N ALA A 181 13.64 9.45 -6.94
CA ALA A 181 13.42 8.37 -7.90
C ALA A 181 13.03 7.05 -7.18
N PHE A 182 13.73 6.69 -6.10
CA PHE A 182 13.37 5.50 -5.31
C PHE A 182 11.98 5.60 -4.69
N LYS A 183 11.58 6.79 -4.22
CA LYS A 183 10.21 7.01 -3.71
C LYS A 183 9.17 6.83 -4.82
N ALA A 184 9.40 7.39 -6.00
CA ALA A 184 8.46 7.26 -7.12
C ALA A 184 8.26 5.79 -7.51
N LEU A 185 9.35 5.03 -7.67
CA LEU A 185 9.29 3.61 -7.97
C LEU A 185 8.61 2.80 -6.86
N ALA A 186 8.93 3.09 -5.59
CA ALA A 186 8.28 2.46 -4.45
C ALA A 186 6.77 2.75 -4.42
N THR A 187 6.35 3.99 -4.67
CA THR A 187 4.92 4.34 -4.74
C THR A 187 4.19 3.59 -5.86
N LEU A 188 4.77 3.51 -7.06
CA LEU A 188 4.18 2.74 -8.16
C LEU A 188 4.04 1.25 -7.81
N TRP A 189 5.03 0.71 -7.12
CA TRP A 189 5.00 -0.68 -6.66
C TRP A 189 3.96 -0.93 -5.56
N VAL A 190 3.82 0.01 -4.61
CA VAL A 190 2.74 0.00 -3.60
C VAL A 190 1.37 0.03 -4.28
N LEU A 191 1.18 0.90 -5.28
CA LEU A 191 -0.07 0.97 -6.04
C LEU A 191 -0.36 -0.36 -6.74
N LEU A 192 0.61 -0.93 -7.45
CA LEU A 192 0.46 -2.23 -8.11
C LEU A 192 0.07 -3.33 -7.11
N GLY A 193 0.76 -3.42 -5.97
CA GLY A 193 0.45 -4.40 -4.93
C GLY A 193 -0.96 -4.23 -4.37
N HIS A 194 -1.36 -3.00 -4.05
CA HIS A 194 -2.69 -2.71 -3.53
C HIS A 194 -3.79 -2.96 -4.57
N THR A 195 -3.57 -2.72 -5.85
CA THR A 195 -4.55 -3.04 -6.91
C THR A 195 -4.91 -4.52 -6.91
N TYR A 196 -3.97 -5.42 -6.60
CA TYR A 196 -4.24 -6.87 -6.51
C TYR A 196 -4.63 -7.33 -5.11
N ALA A 197 -4.17 -6.66 -4.05
CA ALA A 197 -4.46 -7.04 -2.65
C ALA A 197 -5.82 -6.54 -2.15
N ILE A 198 -6.38 -5.47 -2.75
CA ILE A 198 -7.65 -4.84 -2.37
C ILE A 198 -8.84 -5.43 -3.15
N VAL A 199 -8.60 -6.29 -4.13
CA VAL A 199 -9.68 -6.94 -4.88
C VAL A 199 -10.48 -7.83 -3.93
N GLU A 200 -11.72 -7.40 -3.66
CA GLU A 200 -12.73 -8.28 -3.09
C GLU A 200 -12.99 -9.41 -4.11
N PRO A 201 -12.76 -10.69 -3.76
CA PRO A 201 -12.90 -11.81 -4.69
C PRO A 201 -14.29 -11.88 -5.32
N HIS A 202 -15.31 -11.38 -4.63
CA HIS A 202 -16.68 -11.34 -5.13
C HIS A 202 -16.86 -10.38 -6.30
N ILE A 203 -16.04 -9.33 -6.45
CA ILE A 203 -16.27 -8.26 -7.44
C ILE A 203 -15.44 -8.48 -8.71
N VAL A 204 -14.49 -9.42 -8.70
CA VAL A 204 -13.65 -9.74 -9.86
C VAL A 204 -14.03 -11.10 -10.43
N GLY A 205 -14.43 -11.10 -11.70
CA GLY A 205 -14.62 -12.32 -12.46
C GLY A 205 -13.32 -13.14 -12.48
N LEU A 206 -13.46 -14.47 -12.40
CA LEU A 206 -12.32 -15.40 -12.36
C LEU A 206 -11.41 -15.19 -11.14
N SER A 207 -11.96 -14.78 -9.99
CA SER A 207 -11.17 -14.53 -8.76
C SER A 207 -10.31 -15.72 -8.34
N LEU A 208 -10.68 -16.95 -8.69
CA LEU A 208 -9.89 -18.15 -8.40
C LEU A 208 -8.61 -18.25 -9.24
N ARG A 209 -8.54 -17.58 -10.40
CA ARG A 209 -7.31 -17.50 -11.22
C ARG A 209 -6.15 -16.82 -10.48
N TYR A 210 -6.48 -16.00 -9.48
CA TYR A 210 -5.49 -15.44 -8.58
C TYR A 210 -4.61 -16.51 -7.90
N TYR A 211 -5.15 -17.69 -7.58
CA TYR A 211 -4.38 -18.78 -7.02
C TYR A 211 -3.43 -19.44 -8.01
N GLU A 212 -3.75 -19.46 -9.31
CA GLU A 212 -2.82 -19.91 -10.36
C GLU A 212 -1.68 -18.92 -10.55
N MET A 213 -1.99 -17.61 -10.52
CA MET A 213 -0.98 -16.58 -10.68
C MET A 213 0.10 -16.67 -9.60
N ARG A 214 -0.25 -17.13 -8.39
CA ARG A 214 0.70 -17.36 -7.28
C ARG A 214 1.77 -18.42 -7.58
N ASP A 215 1.54 -19.33 -8.52
CA ASP A 215 2.53 -20.32 -8.93
C ASP A 215 3.66 -19.69 -9.75
N GLY A 216 3.39 -18.56 -10.42
CA GLY A 216 4.38 -17.86 -11.22
C GLY A 216 5.42 -17.14 -10.36
N LEU A 217 6.71 -17.36 -10.63
CA LEU A 217 7.79 -16.67 -9.91
C LEU A 217 7.69 -15.14 -10.00
N LEU A 218 7.34 -14.61 -11.18
CA LEU A 218 7.21 -13.17 -11.39
C LEU A 218 6.03 -12.57 -10.61
N PHE A 219 5.02 -13.36 -10.26
CA PHE A 219 3.91 -12.88 -9.46
C PHE A 219 4.32 -12.52 -8.03
N CYS A 220 5.51 -12.94 -7.57
CA CYS A 220 6.10 -12.47 -6.30
C CYS A 220 6.31 -10.95 -6.26
N PHE A 221 6.48 -10.28 -7.40
CA PHE A 221 6.49 -8.80 -7.43
C PHE A 221 5.14 -8.21 -6.98
N ILE A 222 4.04 -8.94 -7.15
CA ILE A 222 2.70 -8.51 -6.74
C ILE A 222 2.37 -9.08 -5.35
N SER A 223 2.46 -10.39 -5.17
CA SER A 223 2.09 -11.07 -3.91
C SER A 223 3.02 -10.73 -2.74
N ASN A 224 4.26 -10.30 -3.01
CA ASN A 224 5.20 -9.82 -2.01
C ASN A 224 5.51 -8.32 -2.15
N ALA A 225 4.58 -7.54 -2.75
CA ALA A 225 4.74 -6.10 -2.94
C ALA A 225 4.94 -5.32 -1.64
N HIS A 226 4.65 -5.92 -0.48
CA HIS A 226 4.95 -5.37 0.85
C HIS A 226 6.42 -4.97 1.04
N VAL A 227 7.35 -5.61 0.34
CA VAL A 227 8.79 -5.27 0.36
C VAL A 227 9.04 -3.82 -0.09
N SER A 228 8.17 -3.26 -0.95
CA SER A 228 8.30 -1.88 -1.42
C SER A 228 8.34 -0.84 -0.29
N VAL A 229 7.64 -1.08 0.83
CA VAL A 229 7.59 -0.10 1.94
C VAL A 229 8.92 0.01 2.69
N GLU A 230 9.78 -1.01 2.60
CA GLU A 230 11.12 -1.01 3.19
C GLU A 230 12.02 0.07 2.57
N ILE A 231 11.73 0.48 1.32
CA ILE A 231 12.41 1.59 0.66
C ILE A 231 12.17 2.89 1.44
N PHE A 232 10.92 3.15 1.85
CA PHE A 232 10.60 4.35 2.63
C PHE A 232 11.17 4.31 4.04
N PHE A 233 11.12 3.16 4.71
CA PHE A 233 11.74 2.97 6.03
C PHE A 233 13.26 3.18 5.98
N CYS A 234 13.95 2.61 4.98
CA CYS A 234 15.38 2.83 4.77
C CYS A 234 15.69 4.32 4.53
N ILE A 235 14.90 5.00 3.70
CA ILE A 235 15.06 6.44 3.45
C ILE A 235 14.85 7.26 4.73
N THR A 236 13.87 6.91 5.57
CA THR A 236 13.66 7.55 6.88
C THR A 236 14.95 7.48 7.71
N GLY A 237 15.59 6.33 7.80
CA GLY A 237 16.87 6.16 8.49
C GLY A 237 17.99 7.06 7.93
N ILE A 238 18.16 7.07 6.60
CA ILE A 238 19.17 7.89 5.91
C ILE A 238 18.98 9.38 6.24
N LEU A 239 17.74 9.88 6.17
CA LEU A 239 17.42 11.29 6.40
C LEU A 239 17.61 11.70 7.86
N ILE A 240 17.26 10.83 8.81
CA ILE A 240 17.53 11.09 10.23
C ILE A 240 19.03 11.21 10.48
N ALA A 241 19.83 10.26 9.98
CA ALA A 241 21.27 10.24 10.19
C ALA A 241 21.97 11.49 9.63
N LYS A 242 21.48 12.03 8.50
CA LYS A 242 22.02 13.24 7.86
C LYS A 242 21.62 14.54 8.54
N LYS A 243 20.55 14.56 9.33
CA LYS A 243 20.08 15.78 9.98
C LYS A 243 21.06 16.19 11.07
N ARG A 244 21.68 17.37 10.92
CA ARG A 244 22.52 17.95 11.97
C ARG A 244 21.60 18.67 12.95
N THR A 245 21.69 18.30 14.23
CA THR A 245 20.82 18.87 15.26
C THR A 245 21.55 18.98 16.58
N ARG A 246 21.09 19.89 17.45
CA ARG A 246 21.62 20.02 18.82
C ARG A 246 21.20 18.79 19.62
N ARG A 247 22.12 18.29 20.46
CA ARG A 247 21.95 17.03 21.19
C ARG A 247 21.32 17.29 22.56
N THR A 248 20.05 17.72 22.56
CA THR A 248 19.31 18.04 23.79
C THR A 248 17.96 17.34 23.80
N LEU A 249 17.42 17.09 25.00
CA LEU A 249 16.10 16.51 25.17
C LEU A 249 15.00 17.41 24.57
N SER A 250 15.12 18.74 24.70
CA SER A 250 14.18 19.70 24.12
C SER A 250 14.05 19.56 22.60
N VAL A 251 15.16 19.34 21.91
CA VAL A 251 15.19 19.12 20.46
C VAL A 251 14.63 17.74 20.07
N ALA A 252 14.83 16.74 20.93
CA ALA A 252 14.19 15.44 20.75
C ALA A 252 12.66 15.58 20.79
N ILE A 253 12.13 16.19 21.86
CA ILE A 253 10.69 16.41 22.08
C ILE A 253 10.11 17.27 20.95
N MET A 254 10.73 18.41 20.62
CA MET A 254 10.28 19.27 19.54
C MET A 254 10.26 18.54 18.18
N GLY A 255 11.27 17.71 17.90
CA GLY A 255 11.31 16.91 16.68
C GLY A 255 10.19 15.87 16.60
N ILE A 256 9.84 15.25 17.73
CA ILE A 256 8.70 14.31 17.84
C ILE A 256 7.39 15.06 17.63
N PHE A 257 7.19 16.19 18.30
CA PHE A 257 5.98 17.00 18.16
C PHE A 257 5.76 17.49 16.72
N VAL A 258 6.81 18.02 16.08
CA VAL A 258 6.73 18.46 14.67
C VAL A 258 6.41 17.29 13.74
N ARG A 259 7.00 16.11 13.96
CA ARG A 259 6.67 14.93 13.14
C ARG A 259 5.25 14.44 13.39
N TYR A 260 4.79 14.46 14.65
CA TYR A 260 3.42 14.12 15.02
C TYR A 260 2.44 15.00 14.25
N VAL A 261 2.57 16.33 14.33
CA VAL A 261 1.68 17.26 13.60
C VAL A 261 1.73 17.00 12.09
N ARG A 262 2.94 16.83 11.53
CA ARG A 262 3.13 16.57 10.09
C ARG A 262 2.43 15.31 9.59
N LEU A 263 2.36 14.26 10.41
CA LEU A 263 1.76 12.97 10.03
C LEU A 263 0.27 12.91 10.39
N THR A 264 -0.10 13.40 11.58
CA THR A 264 -1.46 13.33 12.10
C THR A 264 -2.41 14.24 11.35
N VAL A 265 -2.02 15.45 10.98
CA VAL A 265 -2.93 16.40 10.30
C VAL A 265 -3.45 15.86 8.95
N PRO A 266 -2.60 15.36 8.03
CA PRO A 266 -3.09 14.72 6.81
C PRO A 266 -3.92 13.46 7.07
N ALA A 267 -3.56 12.66 8.08
CA ALA A 267 -4.31 11.44 8.41
C ALA A 267 -5.72 11.74 8.93
N LEU A 268 -5.88 12.80 9.73
CA LEU A 268 -7.19 13.27 10.19
C LEU A 268 -8.04 13.82 9.05
N LEU A 269 -7.42 14.48 8.05
CA LEU A 269 -8.15 14.91 6.86
C LEU A 269 -8.71 13.71 6.08
N ILE A 270 -7.91 12.64 5.90
CA ILE A 270 -8.37 11.40 5.25
C ILE A 270 -9.52 10.79 6.06
N LEU A 271 -9.44 10.79 7.39
CA LEU A 271 -10.50 10.33 8.27
C LEU A 271 -11.81 11.12 8.10
N ILE A 272 -11.73 12.43 7.85
CA ILE A 272 -12.91 13.28 7.59
C ILE A 272 -13.47 13.03 6.19
N ILE A 273 -12.62 12.79 5.18
CA ILE A 273 -13.07 12.55 3.80
C ILE A 273 -13.66 11.13 3.65
N ALA A 274 -13.16 10.17 4.42
CA ALA A 274 -13.52 8.76 4.34
C ALA A 274 -15.04 8.48 4.31
N PRO A 275 -15.88 9.05 5.21
CA PRO A 275 -17.33 8.88 5.17
C PRO A 275 -18.02 9.44 3.92
N LEU A 276 -17.38 10.36 3.19
CA LEU A 276 -17.91 10.98 1.97
C LEU A 276 -17.72 10.09 0.74
N PHE A 277 -16.83 9.09 0.81
CA PHE A 277 -16.53 8.19 -0.30
C PHE A 277 -17.75 7.57 -0.97
N PRO A 278 -18.79 7.11 -0.25
CA PRO A 278 -20.00 6.58 -0.89
C PRO A 278 -20.66 7.61 -1.81
N ILE A 279 -20.70 8.90 -1.44
CA ILE A 279 -21.46 9.93 -2.17
C ILE A 279 -20.98 10.06 -3.63
N PHE A 280 -19.67 9.98 -3.87
CA PHE A 280 -19.08 10.10 -5.21
C PHE A 280 -18.63 8.76 -5.81
N CYS A 281 -18.66 7.67 -5.03
CA CYS A 281 -18.41 6.31 -5.50
C CYS A 281 -19.57 5.39 -5.08
N ASN A 282 -20.72 5.58 -5.74
CA ASN A 282 -21.89 4.72 -5.59
C ASN A 282 -21.79 3.52 -6.53
N GLY A 283 -22.35 2.39 -6.10
CA GLY A 283 -22.37 1.18 -6.90
C GLY A 283 -22.72 -0.04 -6.03
N PRO A 284 -23.02 -1.18 -6.65
CA PRO A 284 -23.47 -2.37 -5.92
C PRO A 284 -22.37 -2.97 -5.04
N ALA A 285 -21.12 -2.75 -5.45
CA ALA A 285 -19.91 -3.12 -4.71
C ALA A 285 -19.53 -2.12 -3.60
N SER A 286 -20.04 -0.89 -3.65
CA SER A 286 -19.55 0.18 -2.76
C SER A 286 -19.88 -0.19 -1.31
N LEU A 287 -21.12 -0.57 -1.01
CA LEU A 287 -21.58 -0.96 0.33
C LEU A 287 -20.70 -2.01 1.01
N LEU A 288 -20.33 -3.07 0.29
CA LEU A 288 -19.50 -4.15 0.80
C LEU A 288 -18.09 -3.64 1.17
N ILE A 289 -17.49 -2.86 0.27
CA ILE A 289 -16.16 -2.26 0.47
C ILE A 289 -16.21 -1.22 1.60
N MET A 290 -17.29 -0.45 1.70
CA MET A 290 -17.45 0.61 2.68
C MET A 290 -17.61 0.07 4.10
N LYS A 291 -18.40 -1.00 4.27
CA LYS A 291 -18.65 -1.67 5.55
C LYS A 291 -17.36 -2.11 6.22
N GLN A 292 -16.45 -2.73 5.44
CA GLN A 292 -15.17 -3.20 5.96
C GLN A 292 -14.17 -2.07 6.25
N ARG A 293 -14.23 -0.95 5.51
CA ARG A 293 -13.19 0.10 5.54
C ARG A 293 -13.50 1.30 6.42
N PHE A 294 -14.77 1.65 6.56
CA PHE A 294 -15.19 2.92 7.14
C PHE A 294 -16.11 2.79 8.35
N LEU A 295 -16.98 1.77 8.42
CA LEU A 295 -17.88 1.64 9.58
C LEU A 295 -17.11 1.36 10.89
N ASN A 296 -16.01 0.61 10.82
CA ASN A 296 -15.12 0.40 11.97
C ASN A 296 -14.49 1.69 12.51
N CYS A 297 -14.45 2.76 11.71
CA CYS A 297 -13.96 4.05 12.19
C CYS A 297 -14.90 4.73 13.17
N ILE A 298 -16.20 4.40 13.19
CA ILE A 298 -17.15 4.97 14.16
C ILE A 298 -16.68 4.66 15.60
N SER A 299 -16.22 3.43 15.85
CA SER A 299 -15.72 3.00 17.15
C SER A 299 -14.21 3.20 17.34
N ASN A 300 -13.43 3.18 16.25
CA ASN A 300 -11.96 3.09 16.33
C ASN A 300 -11.22 4.30 15.73
N TRP A 301 -11.87 5.42 15.44
CA TRP A 301 -11.22 6.61 14.87
C TRP A 301 -10.02 7.13 15.70
N TRP A 302 -10.06 6.96 17.02
CA TRP A 302 -9.03 7.41 17.95
C TRP A 302 -7.67 6.72 17.75
N THR A 303 -7.63 5.57 17.06
CA THR A 303 -6.37 4.86 16.75
C THR A 303 -5.48 5.65 15.79
N ILE A 304 -6.07 6.56 15.00
CA ILE A 304 -5.36 7.42 14.05
C ILE A 304 -4.54 8.50 14.77
N PRO A 305 -5.12 9.41 15.58
CA PRO A 305 -4.34 10.41 16.30
C PRO A 305 -3.41 9.80 17.35
N THR A 306 -3.75 8.66 17.95
CA THR A 306 -2.85 7.98 18.90
C THR A 306 -1.71 7.22 18.22
N HIS A 307 -1.71 7.10 16.89
CA HIS A 307 -0.77 6.27 16.13
C HIS A 307 -0.68 4.83 16.66
N THR A 308 -1.81 4.20 16.93
CA THR A 308 -1.91 2.80 17.41
C THR A 308 -2.60 1.87 16.41
N ASN A 309 -2.89 2.37 15.21
CA ASN A 309 -3.66 1.63 14.22
C ASN A 309 -2.99 0.32 13.76
N ASN A 310 -1.66 0.28 13.79
CA ASN A 310 -0.87 -0.90 13.47
C ASN A 310 -0.88 -2.00 14.54
N PHE A 311 -1.54 -1.78 15.68
CA PHE A 311 -1.78 -2.81 16.70
C PHE A 311 -3.18 -3.42 16.60
N ARG A 312 -4.04 -2.88 15.74
CA ARG A 312 -5.40 -3.39 15.56
C ARG A 312 -5.45 -4.46 14.47
N PRO A 313 -6.29 -5.50 14.64
CA PRO A 313 -6.53 -6.46 13.57
C PRO A 313 -7.04 -5.78 12.30
N LEU A 314 -6.63 -6.28 11.13
CA LEU A 314 -6.97 -5.71 9.82
C LEU A 314 -8.49 -5.48 9.63
N ARG A 315 -9.32 -6.43 10.10
CA ARG A 315 -10.77 -6.43 9.91
C ARG A 315 -11.53 -5.45 10.81
N SER A 316 -10.95 -5.06 11.96
CA SER A 316 -11.58 -4.17 12.94
C SER A 316 -10.90 -2.80 13.05
N GLY A 317 -9.76 -2.61 12.38
CA GLY A 317 -9.06 -1.33 12.32
C GLY A 317 -9.84 -0.25 11.57
N CYS A 318 -9.57 1.01 11.93
CA CYS A 318 -10.04 2.17 11.18
C CYS A 318 -9.03 2.51 10.10
N LEU A 319 -9.46 2.67 8.85
CA LEU A 319 -8.60 2.97 7.70
C LEU A 319 -7.31 2.14 7.71
N PRO A 320 -7.39 0.81 7.52
CA PRO A 320 -6.28 -0.08 7.85
C PRO A 320 -4.97 0.25 7.13
N HIS A 321 -5.04 0.87 5.94
CA HIS A 321 -3.87 1.35 5.18
C HIS A 321 -3.03 2.42 5.91
N LEU A 322 -3.56 3.09 6.94
CA LEU A 322 -2.83 4.06 7.76
C LEU A 322 -1.88 3.42 8.79
N TRP A 323 -1.84 2.09 8.89
CA TRP A 323 -0.91 1.35 9.74
C TRP A 323 0.55 1.81 9.56
N TYR A 324 0.94 2.12 8.31
CA TYR A 324 2.31 2.52 7.97
C TYR A 324 2.74 3.80 8.69
N ILE A 325 1.84 4.78 8.78
CA ILE A 325 2.14 6.07 9.42
C ILE A 325 2.35 5.86 10.93
N SER A 326 1.53 5.01 11.55
CA SER A 326 1.69 4.65 12.96
C SER A 326 3.03 3.95 13.22
N ALA A 327 3.40 2.98 12.40
CA ALA A 327 4.68 2.28 12.51
C ALA A 327 5.89 3.22 12.29
N ASP A 328 5.84 4.09 11.28
CA ASP A 328 6.89 5.08 11.01
C ASP A 328 7.06 6.09 12.17
N PHE A 329 5.95 6.55 12.76
CA PHE A 329 6.01 7.45 13.92
C PHE A 329 6.63 6.78 15.14
N GLN A 330 6.22 5.55 15.46
CA GLN A 330 6.76 4.77 16.59
C GLN A 330 8.26 4.52 16.44
N ILE A 331 8.69 4.06 15.25
CA ILE A 331 10.11 3.83 14.98
C ILE A 331 10.90 5.15 15.01
N PHE A 332 10.30 6.24 14.50
CA PHE A 332 10.92 7.56 14.57
C PHE A 332 11.18 7.99 16.00
N ILE A 333 10.24 7.81 16.93
CA ILE A 333 10.44 8.17 18.35
C ILE A 333 11.72 7.51 18.89
N VAL A 334 11.89 6.20 18.65
CA VAL A 334 13.07 5.46 19.12
C VAL A 334 14.35 5.97 18.45
N VAL A 335 14.39 5.98 17.12
CA VAL A 335 15.61 6.31 16.37
C VAL A 335 16.00 7.79 16.51
N TRP A 336 15.03 8.71 16.54
CA TRP A 336 15.24 10.15 16.73
C TRP A 336 15.70 10.48 18.14
N THR A 337 15.12 9.84 19.16
CA THR A 337 15.54 10.05 20.55
C THR A 337 16.98 9.60 20.74
N ILE A 338 17.33 8.41 20.26
CA ILE A 338 18.72 7.93 20.27
C ILE A 338 19.63 8.85 19.44
N HIS A 339 19.13 9.36 18.31
CA HIS A 339 19.85 10.37 17.53
C HIS A 339 20.18 11.60 18.37
N CYS A 340 19.21 12.21 19.04
CA CYS A 340 19.42 13.43 19.80
C CYS A 340 20.22 13.22 21.09
N LEU A 341 20.00 12.13 21.84
CA LEU A 341 20.60 11.93 23.16
C LEU A 341 22.00 11.30 23.11
N VAL A 342 22.29 10.43 22.14
CA VAL A 342 23.62 9.80 22.03
C VAL A 342 24.56 10.67 21.18
N VAL A 343 25.40 11.42 21.87
CA VAL A 343 26.32 12.41 21.27
C VAL A 343 27.35 11.75 20.35
N ARG A 344 28.02 10.67 20.81
CA ARG A 344 29.07 10.01 20.06
C ARG A 344 28.49 9.14 18.95
N LYS A 345 28.80 9.50 17.70
CA LYS A 345 28.34 8.83 16.48
C LYS A 345 28.58 7.31 16.49
N ARG A 346 29.74 6.84 16.99
CA ARG A 346 30.06 5.40 17.05
C ARG A 346 29.11 4.65 17.99
N TYR A 347 28.96 5.11 19.23
CA TYR A 347 28.05 4.49 20.20
C TYR A 347 26.61 4.47 19.72
N ARG A 348 26.19 5.52 19.03
CA ARG A 348 24.86 5.59 18.44
C ARG A 348 24.63 4.54 17.35
N MET A 349 25.60 4.32 16.46
CA MET A 349 25.50 3.27 15.44
C MET A 349 25.52 1.87 16.07
N VAL A 350 26.35 1.66 17.09
CA VAL A 350 26.39 0.37 17.82
C VAL A 350 25.06 0.10 18.52
N LEU A 351 24.54 1.07 19.27
CA LEU A 351 23.27 0.93 20.00
C LEU A 351 22.10 0.65 19.04
N LEU A 352 21.98 1.44 17.96
CA LEU A 352 20.94 1.20 16.96
C LEU A 352 21.14 -0.14 16.24
N GLY A 353 22.38 -0.55 15.98
CA GLY A 353 22.71 -1.85 15.42
C GLY A 353 22.28 -3.01 16.32
N LEU A 354 22.54 -2.92 17.63
CA LEU A 354 22.11 -3.90 18.62
C LEU A 354 20.57 -3.98 18.70
N ILE A 355 19.90 -2.83 18.71
CA ILE A 355 18.43 -2.77 18.69
C ILE A 355 17.87 -3.38 17.39
N GLY A 356 18.48 -3.08 16.24
CA GLY A 356 18.11 -3.68 14.96
C GLY A 356 18.29 -5.19 14.93
N ALA A 357 19.42 -5.70 15.46
CA ALA A 357 19.69 -7.13 15.57
C ALA A 357 18.71 -7.82 16.53
N ALA A 358 18.40 -7.19 17.67
CA ALA A 358 17.37 -7.69 18.60
C ALA A 358 15.99 -7.75 17.94
N SER A 359 15.66 -6.77 17.08
CA SER A 359 14.41 -6.76 16.31
C SER A 359 14.33 -7.92 15.31
N ILE A 360 15.43 -8.23 14.60
CA ILE A 360 15.51 -9.37 13.69
C ILE A 360 15.34 -10.69 14.47
N ALA A 361 16.04 -10.82 15.61
CA ALA A 361 15.93 -11.98 16.47
C ALA A 361 14.52 -12.15 17.04
N TYR A 362 13.87 -11.06 17.43
CA TYR A 362 12.48 -11.05 17.89
C TYR A 362 11.53 -11.59 16.80
N VAL A 363 11.60 -11.05 15.58
CA VAL A 363 10.74 -11.50 14.47
C VAL A 363 10.98 -12.97 14.13
N ALA A 364 12.25 -13.42 14.15
CA ALA A 364 12.58 -14.82 13.95
C ALA A 364 11.97 -15.71 15.04
N LEU A 365 12.17 -15.35 16.32
CA LEU A 365 11.65 -16.10 17.46
C LEU A 365 10.12 -16.15 17.47
N GLU A 366 9.46 -15.02 17.25
CA GLU A 366 8.01 -14.92 17.18
C GLU A 366 7.45 -15.78 16.03
N SER A 367 8.07 -15.73 14.85
CA SER A 367 7.67 -16.55 13.71
C SER A 367 7.90 -18.05 13.95
N LEU A 368 8.97 -18.43 14.66
CA LEU A 368 9.26 -19.81 15.05
C LEU A 368 8.24 -20.37 16.04
N VAL A 369 7.94 -19.60 17.10
CA VAL A 369 7.09 -20.04 18.22
C VAL A 369 5.64 -20.15 17.79
N PHE A 370 5.13 -19.15 17.06
CA PHE A 370 3.71 -19.08 16.69
C PHE A 370 3.41 -19.61 15.27
N GLN A 371 4.45 -20.10 14.57
CA GLN A 371 4.36 -20.69 13.23
C GLN A 371 3.61 -19.78 12.24
N TYR A 372 3.94 -18.50 12.24
CA TYR A 372 3.32 -17.55 11.32
C TYR A 372 3.77 -17.78 9.88
N ALA A 373 2.89 -17.46 8.93
CA ALA A 373 3.24 -17.44 7.52
C ALA A 373 4.35 -16.38 7.28
N PRO A 374 5.40 -16.71 6.50
CA PRO A 374 6.57 -15.84 6.32
C PRO A 374 6.28 -14.55 5.55
N THR A 375 5.24 -14.55 4.73
CA THR A 375 4.68 -13.37 4.07
C THR A 375 3.16 -13.37 4.22
N VAL A 376 2.55 -12.19 4.12
CA VAL A 376 1.09 -12.02 4.26
C VAL A 376 0.31 -12.96 3.34
N MET A 377 0.74 -13.08 2.07
CA MET A 377 0.03 -13.88 1.07
C MET A 377 0.34 -15.38 1.11
N SER A 378 1.23 -15.83 2.01
CA SER A 378 1.56 -17.26 2.19
C SER A 378 0.58 -18.01 3.10
N GLY A 379 -0.38 -17.33 3.74
CA GLY A 379 -1.39 -17.99 4.58
C GLY A 379 -2.23 -19.01 3.79
N LYS A 380 -2.57 -20.14 4.42
CA LYS A 380 -3.42 -21.18 3.83
C LYS A 380 -4.89 -20.79 3.91
N THR A 381 -5.29 -20.14 4.99
CA THR A 381 -6.63 -19.60 5.20
C THR A 381 -6.64 -18.08 5.24
N ILE A 382 -7.82 -17.47 5.07
CA ILE A 382 -7.98 -16.01 5.18
C ILE A 382 -7.63 -15.49 6.58
N GLU A 383 -7.93 -16.27 7.62
CA GLU A 383 -7.62 -15.92 9.01
C GLU A 383 -6.11 -15.88 9.23
N GLU A 384 -5.36 -16.85 8.70
CA GLU A 384 -3.90 -16.85 8.75
C GLU A 384 -3.29 -15.67 7.99
N VAL A 385 -3.87 -15.30 6.85
CA VAL A 385 -3.46 -14.09 6.09
C VAL A 385 -3.65 -12.84 6.96
N TRP A 386 -4.79 -12.70 7.64
CA TRP A 386 -5.05 -11.58 8.54
C TRP A 386 -4.09 -11.57 9.73
N ARG A 387 -3.84 -12.74 10.34
CA ARG A 387 -2.89 -12.89 11.45
C ARG A 387 -1.46 -12.52 11.03
N ALA A 388 -1.01 -13.01 9.88
CA ALA A 388 0.30 -12.66 9.31
C ALA A 388 0.39 -11.17 8.96
N SER A 389 -0.70 -10.55 8.47
CA SER A 389 -0.76 -9.11 8.23
C SER A 389 -0.58 -8.31 9.52
N THR A 390 -1.26 -8.68 10.60
CA THR A 390 -1.20 -7.93 11.86
C THR A 390 0.12 -8.16 12.61
N GLU A 391 0.57 -9.41 12.71
CA GLU A 391 1.72 -9.77 13.56
C GLU A 391 3.07 -9.70 12.83
N VAL A 392 3.16 -10.13 11.57
CA VAL A 392 4.44 -10.27 10.83
C VAL A 392 4.66 -9.13 9.81
N TYR A 393 3.68 -8.24 9.66
CA TYR A 393 3.78 -7.10 8.75
C TYR A 393 3.54 -5.75 9.41
N GLN A 394 2.40 -5.51 10.06
CA GLN A 394 2.07 -4.16 10.54
C GLN A 394 2.88 -3.73 11.78
N ARG A 395 3.43 -4.68 12.54
CA ARG A 395 4.21 -4.38 13.76
C ARG A 395 5.46 -3.54 13.44
N PRO A 396 5.82 -2.57 14.29
CA PRO A 396 6.99 -1.72 14.07
C PRO A 396 8.31 -2.51 14.18
N SER A 397 8.34 -3.59 14.96
CA SER A 397 9.50 -4.48 15.11
C SER A 397 9.95 -5.10 13.78
N CYS A 398 9.02 -5.36 12.86
CA CYS A 398 9.33 -5.93 11.54
C CYS A 398 10.14 -4.97 10.65
N HIS A 399 10.05 -3.65 10.89
CA HIS A 399 10.63 -2.62 10.02
C HIS A 399 11.80 -1.87 10.64
N LEU A 400 11.97 -1.97 11.96
CA LEU A 400 13.01 -1.25 12.71
C LEU A 400 14.42 -1.53 12.14
N ALA A 401 14.71 -2.78 11.78
CA ALA A 401 15.98 -3.17 11.17
C ALA A 401 16.24 -2.44 9.84
N SER A 402 15.23 -2.29 8.99
CA SER A 402 15.32 -1.55 7.72
C SER A 402 15.65 -0.07 7.94
N VAL A 403 15.06 0.56 8.95
CA VAL A 403 15.38 1.94 9.34
C VAL A 403 16.82 2.04 9.86
N VAL A 404 17.27 1.07 10.67
CA VAL A 404 18.64 1.02 11.19
C VAL A 404 19.66 0.86 10.06
N VAL A 405 19.41 -0.01 9.08
CA VAL A 405 20.25 -0.17 7.89
C VAL A 405 20.41 1.15 7.14
N GLY A 406 19.29 1.85 6.89
CA GLY A 406 19.32 3.18 6.29
C GLY A 406 20.06 4.21 7.15
N TYR A 407 19.89 4.16 8.47
CA TYR A 407 20.57 5.04 9.41
C TYR A 407 22.10 4.86 9.40
N ILE A 408 22.56 3.61 9.37
CA ILE A 408 23.98 3.27 9.26
C ILE A 408 24.52 3.82 7.94
N ALA A 409 23.83 3.59 6.82
CA ALA A 409 24.23 4.12 5.52
C ALA A 409 24.31 5.67 5.51
N GLY A 410 23.29 6.34 6.05
CA GLY A 410 23.29 7.81 6.18
C GLY A 410 24.38 8.34 7.13
N SER A 411 24.76 7.56 8.14
CA SER A 411 25.88 7.88 9.03
C SER A 411 27.24 7.65 8.38
N LEU A 412 27.37 6.62 7.56
CA LEU A 412 28.60 6.30 6.85
C LEU A 412 28.87 7.27 5.69
N HIS A 413 27.82 7.88 5.14
CA HIS A 413 27.92 8.97 4.18
C HIS A 413 28.85 10.09 4.71
N ASN A 414 29.85 10.47 3.92
CA ASN A 414 30.91 11.43 4.29
C ASN A 414 31.81 11.04 5.47
N SER A 415 31.76 9.81 5.99
CA SER A 415 32.62 9.40 7.09
C SER A 415 34.02 8.98 6.60
N LYS A 416 35.06 9.26 7.40
CA LYS A 416 36.40 8.67 7.22
C LYS A 416 36.42 7.15 7.44
N MET A 417 35.30 6.55 7.88
CA MET A 417 35.20 5.11 8.15
C MET A 417 35.04 4.29 6.86
N LEU A 418 34.67 4.92 5.75
CA LEU A 418 34.62 4.28 4.44
C LEU A 418 35.76 4.77 3.56
N ASP A 419 36.61 3.84 3.16
CA ASP A 419 37.65 4.07 2.17
C ASP A 419 37.02 4.14 0.77
N ALA A 420 37.08 5.34 0.17
CA ALA A 420 36.49 5.60 -1.13
C ALA A 420 37.17 4.81 -2.26
N GLN A 421 38.45 4.50 -2.14
CA GLN A 421 39.21 3.78 -3.16
C GLN A 421 38.82 2.30 -3.16
N LYS A 422 38.74 1.68 -1.97
CA LYS A 422 38.22 0.30 -1.82
C LYS A 422 36.77 0.16 -2.29
N LEU A 423 35.92 1.12 -1.93
CA LEU A 423 34.53 1.12 -2.38
C LEU A 423 34.42 1.25 -3.91
N SER A 424 35.33 2.01 -4.53
CA SER A 424 35.40 2.16 -5.99
C SER A 424 35.81 0.88 -6.71
N GLY A 425 36.79 0.14 -6.17
CA GLY A 425 37.26 -1.12 -6.74
C GLY A 425 36.21 -2.23 -6.71
N ARG A 426 35.36 -2.27 -5.68
CA ARG A 426 34.34 -3.33 -5.49
C ARG A 426 32.93 -2.94 -5.91
N ARG A 427 32.77 -1.91 -6.74
CA ARG A 427 31.43 -1.38 -7.12
C ARG A 427 30.55 -2.42 -7.78
N ALA A 428 31.08 -3.15 -8.76
CA ALA A 428 30.31 -4.14 -9.50
C ALA A 428 29.82 -5.26 -8.56
N GLU A 429 30.71 -5.78 -7.72
CA GLU A 429 30.36 -6.79 -6.69
C GLU A 429 29.25 -6.30 -5.76
N LEU A 430 29.35 -5.05 -5.28
CA LEU A 430 28.35 -4.48 -4.38
C LEU A 430 26.99 -4.29 -5.06
N TYR A 431 26.95 -3.91 -6.34
CA TYR A 431 25.70 -3.83 -7.11
C TYR A 431 25.08 -5.20 -7.39
N VAL A 432 25.90 -6.21 -7.67
CA VAL A 432 25.42 -7.60 -7.86
C VAL A 432 24.87 -8.14 -6.55
N PHE A 433 25.60 -7.96 -5.45
CA PHE A 433 25.17 -8.37 -4.11
C PHE A 433 23.87 -7.67 -3.69
N SER A 434 23.77 -6.34 -3.86
CA SER A 434 22.57 -5.59 -3.50
C SER A 434 21.36 -5.98 -4.33
N THR A 435 21.52 -6.16 -5.64
CA THR A 435 20.45 -6.59 -6.54
C THR A 435 20.01 -8.02 -6.20
N THR A 436 20.94 -8.92 -5.90
CA THR A 436 20.63 -10.30 -5.48
C THR A 436 19.89 -10.33 -4.15
N ALA A 437 20.29 -9.50 -3.19
CA ALA A 437 19.59 -9.36 -1.90
C ALA A 437 18.15 -8.87 -2.08
N MET A 438 17.92 -7.90 -2.98
CA MET A 438 16.57 -7.44 -3.32
C MET A 438 15.75 -8.53 -4.01
N LEU A 439 16.34 -9.25 -4.98
CA LEU A 439 15.67 -10.36 -5.65
C LEU A 439 15.31 -11.48 -4.68
N TYR A 440 16.20 -11.84 -3.76
CA TYR A 440 15.88 -12.78 -2.69
C TYR A 440 14.76 -12.27 -1.77
N ALA A 441 14.80 -10.98 -1.41
CA ALA A 441 13.76 -10.39 -0.57
C ALA A 441 12.37 -10.47 -1.22
N VAL A 442 12.28 -10.32 -2.55
CA VAL A 442 11.01 -10.39 -3.29
C VAL A 442 10.62 -11.83 -3.62
N LEU A 443 11.53 -12.58 -4.24
CA LEU A 443 11.27 -13.89 -4.85
C LEU A 443 11.48 -15.07 -3.88
N GLY A 444 12.28 -14.91 -2.84
CA GLY A 444 12.63 -16.01 -1.93
C GLY A 444 11.44 -16.57 -1.15
N GLY A 445 10.33 -15.83 -1.08
CA GLY A 445 9.08 -16.30 -0.48
C GLY A 445 8.24 -17.22 -1.39
N HIS A 446 8.63 -17.40 -2.65
CA HIS A 446 7.85 -18.13 -3.66
C HIS A 446 7.44 -19.55 -3.25
N PRO A 447 8.29 -20.38 -2.59
CA PRO A 447 7.87 -21.74 -2.22
C PRO A 447 6.64 -21.77 -1.29
N TRP A 448 6.52 -20.82 -0.37
CA TRP A 448 5.37 -20.73 0.53
C TRP A 448 4.17 -20.04 -0.14
N ILE A 449 4.41 -19.05 -1.00
CA ILE A 449 3.34 -18.34 -1.75
C ILE A 449 2.64 -19.29 -2.74
N SER A 450 3.40 -20.11 -3.45
CA SER A 450 2.91 -21.15 -4.39
C SER A 450 2.32 -22.37 -3.67
N ARG A 451 2.43 -22.44 -2.34
CA ARG A 451 2.05 -23.60 -1.51
C ARG A 451 2.77 -24.89 -1.88
N SER A 452 3.95 -24.79 -2.50
CA SER A 452 4.80 -25.96 -2.73
C SER A 452 5.43 -26.44 -1.42
N TRP A 453 5.74 -25.53 -0.50
CA TRP A 453 6.28 -25.85 0.82
C TRP A 453 5.30 -25.46 1.92
N ASP A 454 5.13 -26.35 2.90
CA ASP A 454 4.39 -26.06 4.11
C ASP A 454 5.29 -25.38 5.16
N TYR A 455 4.95 -24.15 5.55
CA TYR A 455 5.70 -23.41 6.56
C TYR A 455 5.56 -24.00 7.98
N THR A 456 4.57 -24.87 8.24
CA THR A 456 4.38 -25.52 9.54
C THR A 456 5.26 -26.77 9.72
N GLU A 457 5.62 -27.45 8.63
CA GLU A 457 6.46 -28.66 8.70
C GLU A 457 7.91 -28.36 9.07
N ARG A 458 8.46 -27.27 8.52
CA ARG A 458 9.84 -26.84 8.75
C ARG A 458 9.87 -25.35 9.12
N PRO A 459 9.49 -24.97 10.36
CA PRO A 459 9.28 -23.58 10.74
C PRO A 459 10.56 -22.72 10.74
N PHE A 460 11.74 -23.35 10.74
CA PHE A 460 13.02 -22.64 10.75
C PHE A 460 13.24 -21.75 9.51
N TYR A 461 13.08 -22.30 8.30
CA TYR A 461 13.28 -21.56 7.05
C TYR A 461 12.33 -20.38 6.85
N PRO A 462 10.99 -20.51 7.05
CA PRO A 462 10.08 -19.38 6.92
C PRO A 462 10.34 -18.32 7.98
N ALA A 463 10.65 -18.69 9.22
CA ALA A 463 10.97 -17.72 10.26
C ALA A 463 12.26 -16.94 9.96
N LEU A 464 13.30 -17.63 9.46
CA LEU A 464 14.51 -16.98 8.99
C LEU A 464 14.22 -16.00 7.86
N TYR A 465 13.44 -16.43 6.86
CA TYR A 465 13.03 -15.56 5.75
C TYR A 465 12.26 -14.33 6.24
N ALA A 466 11.25 -14.51 7.11
CA ALA A 466 10.44 -13.45 7.69
C ALA A 466 11.31 -12.38 8.39
N ALA A 467 12.36 -12.81 9.08
CA ALA A 467 13.27 -11.93 9.81
C ALA A 467 14.27 -11.17 8.90
N VAL A 468 14.73 -11.77 7.79
CA VAL A 468 15.85 -11.22 7.00
C VAL A 468 15.46 -10.54 5.69
N HIS A 469 14.32 -10.90 5.07
CA HIS A 469 13.99 -10.39 3.72
C HIS A 469 13.86 -8.85 3.69
N ARG A 470 13.24 -8.24 4.71
CA ARG A 470 13.07 -6.79 4.84
C ARG A 470 14.40 -6.03 5.00
N PRO A 471 15.27 -6.36 5.96
CA PRO A 471 16.57 -5.68 6.08
C PRO A 471 17.48 -5.92 4.88
N LEU A 472 17.36 -7.05 4.17
CA LEU A 472 18.08 -7.28 2.91
C LEU A 472 17.61 -6.34 1.79
N ALA A 473 16.29 -6.10 1.67
CA ALA A 473 15.76 -5.10 0.75
C ALA A 473 16.27 -3.69 1.10
N ALA A 474 16.28 -3.33 2.38
CA ALA A 474 16.84 -2.06 2.85
C ALA A 474 18.36 -1.93 2.58
N LEU A 475 19.11 -3.02 2.72
CA LEU A 475 20.55 -3.07 2.44
C LEU A 475 20.84 -2.78 0.98
N CYS A 476 19.97 -3.24 0.07
CA CYS A 476 20.07 -2.89 -1.33
C CYS A 476 19.99 -1.38 -1.55
N ILE A 477 18.93 -0.74 -1.04
CA ILE A 477 18.72 0.71 -1.17
C ILE A 477 19.86 1.51 -0.53
N ALA A 478 20.31 1.10 0.67
CA ALA A 478 21.44 1.69 1.37
C ALA A 478 22.74 1.62 0.54
N THR A 479 23.01 0.47 -0.09
CA THR A 479 24.18 0.27 -0.95
C THR A 479 24.14 1.16 -2.18
N PHE A 480 23.01 1.18 -2.90
CA PHE A 480 22.81 2.06 -4.06
C PHE A 480 22.98 3.53 -3.68
N TYR A 481 22.44 3.94 -2.53
CA TYR A 481 22.59 5.30 -2.01
C TYR A 481 24.06 5.67 -1.78
N LEU A 482 24.82 4.82 -1.08
CA LEU A 482 26.23 5.06 -0.79
C LEU A 482 27.07 5.14 -2.06
N LEU A 483 26.91 4.19 -2.99
CA LEU A 483 27.69 4.14 -4.23
C LEU A 483 27.45 5.37 -5.11
N ARG A 484 26.20 5.83 -5.24
CA ARG A 484 25.86 6.99 -6.06
C ARG A 484 26.36 8.31 -5.46
N GLU A 485 26.24 8.49 -4.16
CA GLU A 485 26.73 9.70 -3.49
C GLU A 485 28.26 9.79 -3.48
N HIS A 486 28.97 8.67 -3.42
CA HIS A 486 30.42 8.66 -3.60
C HIS A 486 30.84 9.07 -5.02
N ARG A 487 30.12 8.64 -6.07
CA ARG A 487 30.40 9.07 -7.46
C ARG A 487 30.32 10.59 -7.63
N ARG A 488 29.28 11.22 -7.06
CA ARG A 488 29.10 12.68 -7.11
C ARG A 488 30.27 13.44 -6.49
N LYS A 489 30.91 12.89 -5.46
CA LYS A 489 32.09 13.49 -4.84
C LYS A 489 33.34 13.39 -5.71
N CYS A 490 33.60 12.22 -6.29
CA CYS A 490 34.76 12.04 -7.18
C CYS A 490 34.66 13.00 -8.36
N SER A 491 33.51 13.06 -9.03
CA SER A 491 33.29 13.97 -10.15
C SER A 491 33.42 15.46 -9.76
N LYS A 492 32.93 15.87 -8.57
CA LYS A 492 33.16 17.24 -8.09
C LYS A 492 34.62 17.54 -7.78
N ARG A 493 35.37 16.57 -7.29
CA ARG A 493 36.80 16.72 -6.98
C ARG A 493 37.66 16.73 -8.24
N GLU A 494 37.30 15.94 -9.25
CA GLU A 494 37.93 15.97 -10.57
C GLU A 494 37.66 17.30 -11.28
N ASN A 495 36.42 17.81 -11.24
CA ASN A 495 36.09 19.11 -11.82
C ASN A 495 36.76 20.28 -11.09
N SER A 496 36.90 20.24 -9.76
CA SER A 496 37.63 21.31 -9.05
C SER A 496 39.13 21.29 -9.34
N ILE A 497 39.72 20.12 -9.54
CA ILE A 497 41.14 19.98 -9.92
C ILE A 497 41.35 20.37 -11.40
N GLY A 498 40.33 20.22 -12.25
CA GLY A 498 40.36 20.63 -13.66
C GLY A 498 40.22 22.14 -13.90
N ASP A 499 39.45 22.85 -13.06
CA ASP A 499 39.29 24.31 -13.15
C ASP A 499 40.49 25.08 -12.58
N ASP A 500 41.27 24.49 -11.66
CA ASP A 500 42.52 25.09 -11.15
C ASP A 500 43.68 25.03 -12.17
N GLY A 501 43.46 24.42 -13.35
CA GLY A 501 44.44 24.33 -14.44
C GLY A 501 44.27 25.39 -15.54
N VAL A 502 43.22 26.21 -15.51
CA VAL A 502 42.94 27.23 -16.54
C VAL A 502 42.38 28.49 -15.88
N ASN A 503 43.24 29.25 -15.19
CA ASN A 503 43.17 30.71 -15.11
C ASN A 503 44.43 31.24 -14.42
N GLY A 504 45.36 31.72 -15.24
CA GLY A 504 46.43 32.59 -14.77
C GLY A 504 45.90 34.02 -14.59
N GLY A 505 46.21 34.61 -13.43
CA GLY A 505 46.40 36.06 -13.28
C GLY A 505 45.21 36.86 -12.75
N SER A 506 45.18 37.11 -11.43
CA SER A 506 45.27 38.47 -10.87
C SER A 506 45.36 38.39 -9.34
N LEU A 507 46.34 39.13 -8.81
CA LEU A 507 46.64 39.33 -7.40
C LEU A 507 45.43 39.86 -6.62
N ASP A 508 45.22 39.38 -5.40
CA ASP A 508 45.41 40.21 -4.21
C ASP A 508 45.51 39.35 -2.94
N SER A 509 46.40 39.79 -2.08
CA SER A 509 46.86 39.23 -0.81
C SER A 509 45.77 39.22 0.27
N ASP A 510 45.73 38.14 1.08
CA ASP A 510 46.13 38.25 2.49
C ASP A 510 46.25 36.86 3.16
N GLU A 511 47.37 36.75 3.87
CA GLU A 511 47.84 35.78 4.88
C GLU A 511 46.73 35.30 5.84
N SER A 512 46.78 34.16 6.54
CA SER A 512 47.76 33.13 6.90
C SER A 512 46.93 31.99 7.55
N SER A 513 47.23 30.72 7.36
CA SER A 513 48.13 29.99 8.26
C SER A 513 48.35 28.56 7.73
N GLU A 514 49.63 28.21 7.69
CA GLU A 514 50.22 26.94 7.28
C GLU A 514 49.85 25.77 8.21
N GLU A 515 49.74 24.56 7.63
CA GLU A 515 50.62 23.43 8.00
C GLU A 515 50.37 22.23 7.04
N ASP A 516 51.21 22.19 6.01
CA ASP A 516 52.12 21.08 5.66
C ASP A 516 51.59 19.63 5.69
N VAL A 517 51.28 19.05 4.52
CA VAL A 517 51.51 17.62 4.24
C VAL A 517 51.86 17.38 2.76
N ARG A 518 53.17 17.23 2.52
CA ARG A 518 53.84 16.33 1.55
C ARG A 518 52.96 15.61 0.53
N MET A 519 53.12 16.00 -0.74
CA MET A 519 52.76 15.19 -1.90
C MET A 519 53.61 13.90 -1.97
N LYS A 520 52.95 12.75 -2.02
CA LYS A 520 53.46 11.54 -2.68
C LYS A 520 52.51 11.20 -3.81
N GLY A 521 52.96 11.48 -5.03
CA GLY A 521 52.30 11.04 -6.25
C GLY A 521 52.39 9.51 -6.38
N HIS A 522 51.25 8.90 -6.67
CA HIS A 522 51.19 7.63 -7.39
C HIS A 522 50.04 7.76 -8.39
N GLY A 523 50.40 7.79 -9.68
CA GLY A 523 49.47 7.89 -10.79
C GLY A 523 48.54 6.67 -10.87
N CYS A 524 47.33 6.90 -11.36
CA CYS A 524 46.45 5.84 -11.86
C CYS A 524 46.67 5.66 -13.37
N PRO A 525 46.64 4.42 -13.88
CA PRO A 525 46.86 4.14 -15.30
C PRO A 525 45.62 4.47 -16.15
N PHE A 526 45.88 5.15 -17.27
CA PHE A 526 45.16 5.22 -18.55
C PHE A 526 43.74 4.61 -18.67
N PHE A 527 42.79 5.49 -19.04
CA PHE A 527 41.61 5.20 -19.86
C PHE A 527 42.02 5.09 -21.35
N PRO A 528 41.34 4.30 -22.18
CA PRO A 528 41.19 4.61 -23.60
C PRO A 528 39.93 5.48 -23.80
N GLU A 529 40.15 6.70 -24.28
CA GLU A 529 39.14 7.58 -24.85
C GLU A 529 38.48 6.93 -26.08
N LYS A 530 37.14 6.97 -26.13
CA LYS A 530 36.31 7.12 -27.35
C LYS A 530 34.83 6.97 -26.96
N CYS A 531 34.15 8.10 -26.74
CA CYS A 531 32.70 8.31 -26.96
C CYS A 531 32.25 9.70 -26.46
N ALA A 532 33.01 10.78 -26.75
CA ALA A 532 32.66 12.15 -26.33
C ALA A 532 32.32 13.10 -27.49
N ASP A 533 32.25 12.65 -28.75
CA ASP A 533 32.12 13.55 -29.91
C ASP A 533 30.75 13.55 -30.62
N HIS A 534 29.67 13.02 -30.02
CA HIS A 534 28.36 13.02 -30.69
C HIS A 534 27.20 13.71 -29.94
N CYS A 535 27.46 14.55 -28.94
CA CYS A 535 26.41 15.34 -28.26
C CYS A 535 26.48 16.85 -28.47
N PHE A 536 27.34 17.34 -29.38
CA PHE A 536 27.46 18.77 -29.69
C PHE A 536 26.91 19.09 -31.08
N LYS A 537 25.60 18.87 -31.29
CA LYS A 537 24.81 19.52 -32.35
C LYS A 537 23.34 19.16 -32.18
N LEU A 538 22.59 20.09 -31.58
CA LEU A 538 21.17 20.45 -31.84
C LEU A 538 20.61 21.10 -30.57
N GLY A 539 21.00 22.34 -30.35
CA GLY A 539 20.21 23.29 -29.59
C GLY A 539 19.10 23.86 -30.47
N GLN A 540 18.01 24.25 -29.81
CA GLN A 540 16.85 25.01 -30.30
C GLN A 540 15.76 24.23 -31.04
N VAL A 541 14.69 23.85 -30.33
CA VAL A 541 13.31 24.35 -30.59
C VAL A 541 12.54 24.33 -29.26
N ARG A 542 11.88 25.45 -28.95
CA ARG A 542 10.96 25.65 -27.81
C ARG A 542 9.52 25.32 -28.24
N TYR A 543 8.70 24.93 -27.25
CA TYR A 543 7.22 24.85 -27.23
C TYR A 543 6.52 23.77 -28.07
N ALA A 544 5.91 22.79 -27.39
CA ALA A 544 4.47 22.48 -27.52
C ALA A 544 4.05 21.47 -26.44
N CYS A 545 2.98 21.83 -25.73
CA CYS A 545 2.29 21.01 -24.75
C CYS A 545 1.50 19.86 -25.39
N ALA A 546 1.15 18.90 -24.53
CA ALA A 546 -0.09 18.12 -24.51
C ALA A 546 -0.24 16.92 -25.46
N GLY A 547 -0.46 15.76 -24.84
CA GLY A 547 -1.53 14.84 -25.22
C GLY A 547 -1.26 13.91 -26.39
N ALA A 548 -0.86 12.67 -26.10
CA ALA A 548 -1.44 11.45 -26.69
C ALA A 548 -0.68 10.23 -26.17
N LEU A 549 -1.25 9.58 -25.16
CA LEU A 549 -0.97 8.18 -24.84
C LEU A 549 -1.77 7.34 -25.85
N SER A 550 -1.11 6.80 -26.87
CA SER A 550 -1.64 5.71 -27.68
C SER A 550 -0.55 5.07 -28.54
N MET A 551 -0.39 3.76 -28.34
CA MET A 551 0.13 2.76 -29.28
C MET A 551 1.65 2.59 -29.44
N THR A 552 2.11 1.42 -28.96
CA THR A 552 2.76 0.35 -29.75
C THR A 552 3.15 0.75 -31.18
N CYS A 553 4.37 0.59 -31.68
CA CYS A 553 5.24 -0.59 -31.67
C CYS A 553 6.61 -0.22 -32.27
N ALA A 554 7.64 -0.92 -31.80
CA ALA A 554 8.88 -1.35 -32.48
C ALA A 554 9.69 -0.37 -33.36
N CYS A 555 11.01 -0.36 -33.04
CA CYS A 555 12.13 0.42 -33.57
C CYS A 555 12.28 1.84 -32.99
#